data_AF-A0A0G2G822-F1
#
_entry.id   AF-A0A0G2G822-F1
#
_cell.length_a   1.000
_cell.length_b   1.000
_cell.length_c   1.000
_cell.angle_alpha   90.00
_cell.angle_beta   90.00
_cell.angle_gamma   90.00
#
_symmetry.space_group_name_H-M   'P 1'
#
loop_
_entity.id
_entity.type
_entity.pdbx_description
1 polymer ?
#
loop_
_entity_poly.entity_id
_entity_poly.type
_entity_poly.pdbx_seq_one_letter_code
_entity_poly.pdbx_strand_id
1 'polypeptide(L)'
;MTGRYDAYASSDDFIRRYIFPGGHLPTVSQLVASINAGSRKTLIVDNIENIGPHYAKTLRLWREDFMSNFDESIKPALLRESEKRGQAMGKRDVETFRRKWEYYFTYCEAGFRAKTLGDVIITVGREGAVEMMEDVPL
;
A
#
# COMPACT_ATOMS: atom_id res chain seq x y z
N MET A 1 26.72 1.71 3.22
CA MET A 1 25.71 0.68 3.53
C MET A 1 24.64 0.76 2.46
N THR A 2 24.84 0.04 1.35
CA THR A 2 23.90 -0.02 0.21
C THR A 2 22.66 -0.78 0.70
N GLY A 3 21.58 -0.04 0.97
CA GLY A 3 20.42 -0.53 1.69
C GLY A 3 19.51 -1.40 0.81
N ARG A 4 18.69 -2.24 1.44
CA ARG A 4 17.62 -3.07 0.83
C ARG A 4 16.76 -2.33 -0.20
N TYR A 5 16.67 -1.00 -0.12
CA TYR A 5 15.97 -0.15 -1.07
C TYR A 5 16.47 -0.32 -2.51
N ASP A 6 17.79 -0.39 -2.74
CA ASP A 6 18.32 -0.51 -4.10
C ASP A 6 17.95 -1.87 -4.73
N ALA A 7 17.96 -2.93 -3.92
CA ALA A 7 17.52 -4.27 -4.34
C ALA A 7 15.99 -4.36 -4.57
N TYR A 8 15.19 -3.65 -3.77
CA TYR A 8 13.74 -3.54 -3.96
C TYR A 8 13.41 -2.76 -5.24
N ALA A 9 14.07 -1.62 -5.44
CA ALA A 9 13.87 -0.75 -6.60
C ALA A 9 14.22 -1.45 -7.92
N SER A 10 15.22 -2.34 -7.92
CA SER A 10 15.69 -3.09 -9.08
C SER A 10 14.96 -4.40 -9.38
N SER A 11 14.03 -4.86 -8.52
CA SER A 11 13.33 -6.14 -8.72
C SER A 11 11.92 -5.97 -9.30
N ASP A 12 11.57 -6.82 -10.26
CA ASP A 12 10.23 -6.98 -10.82
C ASP A 12 9.46 -8.03 -10.00
N ASP A 13 9.19 -7.69 -8.73
CA ASP A 13 8.52 -8.56 -7.77
C ASP A 13 7.03 -8.75 -8.10
N PHE A 14 6.43 -9.84 -7.61
CA PHE A 14 5.03 -10.22 -7.81
C PHE A 14 4.05 -9.05 -7.70
N ILE A 15 4.24 -8.17 -6.71
CA ILE A 15 3.37 -7.00 -6.50
C ILE A 15 3.42 -6.08 -7.72
N ARG A 16 4.61 -5.72 -8.21
CA ARG A 16 4.77 -4.81 -9.36
C ARG A 16 4.24 -5.47 -10.64
N ARG A 17 4.42 -6.77 -10.80
CA ARG A 17 3.96 -7.46 -12.00
C ARG A 17 2.44 -7.68 -12.07
N TYR A 18 1.81 -7.99 -10.95
CA TYR A 18 0.43 -8.53 -10.96
C TYR A 18 -0.60 -7.72 -10.18
N ILE A 19 -0.17 -6.84 -9.26
CA ILE A 19 -1.08 -6.07 -8.40
C ILE A 19 -1.01 -4.58 -8.73
N PHE A 20 0.20 -4.00 -8.70
CA PHE A 20 0.45 -2.58 -8.96
C PHE A 20 1.56 -2.37 -10.00
N PRO A 21 1.26 -2.55 -11.32
CA PRO A 21 2.19 -2.22 -12.40
C PRO A 21 2.72 -0.80 -12.30
N GLY A 22 4.05 -0.65 -12.29
CA GLY A 22 4.73 0.63 -12.11
C GLY A 22 4.80 1.14 -10.67
N GLY A 23 4.26 0.39 -9.70
CA GLY A 23 4.29 0.75 -8.28
C GLY A 23 5.71 0.94 -7.75
N HIS A 24 5.86 1.86 -6.80
CA HIS A 24 7.13 2.18 -6.15
C HIS A 24 6.88 2.54 -4.68
N LEU A 25 7.68 1.96 -3.77
CA LEU A 25 7.66 2.26 -2.35
C LEU A 25 8.93 3.05 -2.00
N PRO A 26 8.85 4.39 -1.93
CA PRO A 26 9.99 5.21 -1.52
C PRO A 26 10.26 5.03 -0.03
N THR A 27 11.51 5.24 0.37
CA THR A 27 11.86 5.33 1.79
C THR A 27 11.33 6.63 2.39
N VAL A 28 11.13 6.67 3.72
CA VAL A 28 10.79 7.90 4.45
C VAL A 28 11.80 9.01 4.17
N SER A 29 13.10 8.68 4.12
CA SER A 29 14.15 9.65 3.81
C SER A 29 13.99 10.26 2.42
N GLN A 30 13.61 9.46 1.41
CA GLN A 30 13.36 9.98 0.07
C GLN A 30 12.10 10.84 0.00
N LEU A 31 11.04 10.45 0.72
CA LEU A 31 9.82 11.25 0.81
C LEU A 31 10.12 12.62 1.42
N VAL A 32 10.79 12.66 2.57
CA VAL A 32 11.19 13.91 3.24
C VAL A 32 12.09 14.77 2.36
N ALA A 33 13.09 14.17 1.71
CA ALA A 33 13.97 14.89 0.77
C ALA A 33 13.18 15.48 -0.41
N SER A 34 12.23 14.73 -0.96
CA SER A 34 11.40 15.15 -2.09
C SER A 34 10.42 16.26 -1.70
N ILE A 35 9.82 16.18 -0.51
CA ILE A 35 8.98 17.25 0.06
C ILE A 35 9.78 18.53 0.19
N ASN A 36 11.00 18.46 0.75
CA ASN A 36 11.85 19.62 0.95
C ASN A 36 12.26 20.24 -0.40
N ALA A 37 12.75 19.44 -1.34
CA ALA A 37 13.19 19.91 -2.65
C ALA A 37 12.02 20.45 -3.49
N GLY A 38 10.91 19.71 -3.58
CA GLY A 38 9.73 20.07 -4.37
C GLY A 38 9.00 21.30 -3.86
N SER A 39 9.01 21.53 -2.55
CA SER A 39 8.46 22.75 -1.94
C SER A 39 9.40 23.95 -1.98
N ARG A 40 10.62 23.82 -2.53
CA ARG A 40 11.68 24.83 -2.41
C ARG A 40 11.94 25.24 -0.95
N LYS A 41 11.96 24.26 -0.05
CA LYS A 41 12.18 24.43 1.40
C LYS A 41 11.08 25.23 2.13
N THR A 42 9.88 25.34 1.55
CA THR A 42 8.76 26.08 2.18
C THR A 42 7.79 25.21 2.96
N LEU A 43 7.87 23.88 2.82
CA LEU A 43 7.14 22.93 3.66
C LEU A 43 8.07 22.37 4.75
N ILE A 44 7.57 22.39 5.99
CA ILE A 44 8.21 21.88 7.19
C ILE A 44 7.52 20.56 7.54
N VAL A 45 8.30 19.55 7.92
CA VAL A 45 7.75 18.27 8.39
C VAL A 45 7.45 18.42 9.88
N ASP A 46 6.19 18.32 10.24
CA ASP A 46 5.73 18.50 11.63
C ASP A 46 5.64 17.18 12.37
N ASN A 47 5.17 16.13 11.70
CA ASN A 47 5.03 14.80 12.29
C ASN A 47 5.29 13.70 11.25
N ILE A 48 5.87 12.59 11.72
CA ILE A 48 5.96 11.34 10.97
C ILE A 48 5.48 10.22 11.89
N GLU A 49 4.31 9.68 11.61
CA GLU A 49 3.71 8.59 12.39
C GLU A 49 3.83 7.27 11.63
N ASN A 50 4.35 6.22 12.28
CA ASN A 50 4.45 4.89 11.69
C ASN A 50 3.21 4.06 12.04
N ILE A 51 2.37 3.84 11.02
CA ILE A 51 1.14 3.05 11.13
C ILE A 51 1.30 1.61 10.59
N GLY A 52 2.49 1.24 10.14
CA GLY A 52 2.78 -0.10 9.61
C GLY A 52 2.32 -1.28 10.49
N PRO A 53 2.44 -1.23 11.84
CA PRO A 53 1.91 -2.29 12.71
C PRO A 53 0.40 -2.52 12.58
N HIS A 54 -0.37 -1.46 12.28
CA HIS A 54 -1.82 -1.57 12.05
C HIS A 54 -2.11 -2.23 10.71
N TYR A 55 -1.29 -1.98 9.70
CA TYR A 55 -1.50 -2.47 8.35
C TYR A 55 -1.43 -4.00 8.22
N ALA A 56 -0.61 -4.66 9.05
CA ALA A 56 -0.62 -6.13 9.15
C ALA A 56 -2.00 -6.66 9.58
N LYS A 57 -2.64 -6.04 10.58
CA LYS A 57 -3.98 -6.41 11.03
C LYS A 57 -5.02 -6.16 9.94
N THR A 58 -4.91 -5.02 9.25
CA THR A 58 -5.79 -4.66 8.13
C THR A 58 -5.74 -5.71 7.03
N LEU A 59 -4.54 -6.11 6.58
CA LEU A 59 -4.39 -7.11 5.52
C LEU A 59 -4.93 -8.49 5.90
N ARG A 60 -4.79 -8.87 7.17
CA ARG A 60 -5.40 -10.10 7.69
C ARG A 60 -6.93 -10.05 7.60
N LEU A 61 -7.55 -8.97 8.08
CA LEU A 61 -9.00 -8.79 8.05
C LEU A 61 -9.52 -8.76 6.61
N TRP A 62 -8.83 -8.04 5.72
CA TRP A 62 -9.18 -8.02 4.29
C TRP A 62 -9.10 -9.41 3.65
N ARG A 63 -8.11 -10.23 4.01
CA ARG A 63 -8.05 -11.62 3.53
C ARG A 63 -9.23 -12.44 4.02
N GLU A 64 -9.53 -12.36 5.32
CA GLU A 64 -10.64 -13.08 5.94
C GLU A 64 -11.97 -12.72 5.28
N ASP A 65 -12.24 -11.42 5.10
CA ASP A 65 -13.44 -10.90 4.45
C ASP A 65 -13.49 -11.25 2.96
N PHE A 66 -12.36 -11.17 2.25
CA PHE A 66 -12.27 -11.56 0.85
C PHE A 66 -12.64 -13.04 0.65
N MET A 67 -12.10 -13.91 1.49
CA MET A 67 -12.32 -15.36 1.38
C MET A 67 -13.75 -15.74 1.77
N SER A 68 -14.31 -15.13 2.82
CA SER A 68 -15.68 -15.40 3.26
C SER A 68 -16.73 -14.93 2.25
N ASN A 69 -16.46 -13.84 1.53
CA ASN A 69 -17.36 -13.27 0.53
C ASN A 69 -17.07 -13.73 -0.91
N PHE A 70 -16.08 -14.61 -1.12
CA PHE A 70 -15.58 -14.91 -2.46
C PHE A 70 -16.65 -15.52 -3.36
N ASP A 71 -17.29 -16.61 -2.91
CA ASP A 71 -18.23 -17.36 -3.72
C ASP A 71 -19.59 -16.67 -3.87
N GLU A 72 -20.07 -16.02 -2.80
CA GLU A 72 -21.39 -15.38 -2.78
C GLU A 72 -21.41 -14.03 -3.53
N SER A 73 -20.35 -13.24 -3.41
CA SER A 73 -20.35 -11.84 -3.88
C SER A 73 -19.28 -11.55 -4.92
N ILE A 74 -18.01 -11.86 -4.63
CA ILE A 74 -16.87 -11.42 -5.45
C ILE A 74 -16.83 -12.15 -6.79
N LYS A 75 -16.98 -13.47 -6.79
CA LYS A 75 -16.95 -14.30 -8.00
C LYS A 75 -18.08 -13.95 -8.97
N PRO A 76 -19.36 -13.82 -8.55
CA PRO A 76 -20.41 -13.34 -9.44
C PRO A 76 -20.14 -11.95 -10.01
N ALA A 77 -19.62 -11.02 -9.20
CA ALA A 77 -19.26 -9.68 -9.67
C ALA A 77 -18.11 -9.72 -10.70
N LEU A 78 -17.07 -10.52 -10.43
CA LEU A 78 -15.93 -10.71 -11.33
C LEU A 78 -16.37 -11.25 -12.69
N LEU A 79 -17.23 -12.29 -12.71
CA LEU A 79 -17.75 -12.87 -13.94
C LEU A 79 -18.58 -11.87 -14.75
N ARG A 80 -19.47 -11.12 -14.09
CA ARG A 80 -20.26 -10.06 -14.75
C ARG A 80 -19.38 -8.99 -15.38
N GLU A 81 -18.34 -8.55 -14.68
CA GLU A 81 -17.42 -7.53 -15.21
C GLU A 81 -16.53 -8.08 -16.34
N SER A 82 -16.11 -9.33 -16.26
CA SER A 82 -15.37 -10.04 -17.31
C SER A 82 -16.19 -10.16 -18.59
N GLU A 83 -17.48 -10.52 -18.49
CA GLU A 83 -18.41 -10.60 -19.61
C GLU A 83 -18.61 -9.25 -20.29
N LYS A 84 -18.85 -8.18 -19.51
CA LYS A 84 -18.99 -6.81 -20.03
C LYS A 84 -17.78 -6.34 -20.83
N ARG A 85 -16.58 -6.81 -20.45
CA ARG A 85 -15.32 -6.49 -21.13
C ARG A 85 -15.03 -7.39 -22.33
N GLY A 86 -15.90 -8.35 -22.64
CA GLY A 86 -15.68 -9.34 -23.70
C GLY A 86 -14.54 -10.31 -23.39
N GLN A 87 -14.18 -10.47 -22.11
CA GLN A 87 -13.06 -11.29 -21.64
C GLN A 87 -13.57 -12.45 -20.79
N ALA A 88 -14.37 -13.35 -21.37
CA ALA A 88 -15.01 -14.45 -20.65
C ALA A 88 -14.00 -15.25 -19.82
N MET A 89 -14.27 -15.39 -18.52
CA MET A 89 -13.42 -16.10 -17.58
C MET A 89 -13.92 -17.53 -17.34
N GLY A 90 -13.02 -18.50 -17.48
CA GLY A 90 -13.26 -19.88 -17.09
C GLY A 90 -13.03 -20.11 -15.60
N LYS A 91 -13.36 -21.33 -15.13
CA LYS A 91 -13.11 -21.76 -13.74
C LYS A 91 -11.66 -21.55 -13.29
N ARG A 92 -10.71 -21.81 -14.19
CA ARG A 92 -9.26 -21.65 -13.91
C ARG A 92 -8.87 -20.19 -13.73
N ASP A 93 -9.46 -19.28 -14.49
CA ASP A 93 -9.16 -17.85 -14.40
C ASP A 93 -9.68 -17.26 -13.09
N VAL A 94 -10.90 -17.66 -12.69
CA VAL A 94 -11.48 -17.30 -11.38
C VAL A 94 -10.62 -17.82 -10.24
N GLU A 95 -10.17 -19.07 -10.30
CA GLU A 95 -9.28 -19.62 -9.27
C GLU A 95 -7.94 -18.91 -9.23
N THR A 96 -7.38 -18.56 -10.40
CA THR A 96 -6.13 -17.80 -10.49
C THR A 96 -6.29 -16.41 -9.86
N PHE A 97 -7.43 -15.75 -10.09
CA PHE A 97 -7.76 -14.48 -9.45
C PHE A 97 -7.83 -14.62 -7.93
N ARG A 98 -8.55 -15.65 -7.42
CA ARG A 98 -8.66 -15.91 -5.98
C ARG A 98 -7.30 -16.08 -5.32
N ARG A 99 -6.47 -16.99 -5.85
CA ARG A 99 -5.15 -17.31 -5.30
C ARG A 99 -4.18 -16.13 -5.38
N LYS A 100 -4.29 -15.32 -6.44
CA LYS A 100 -3.47 -14.10 -6.59
C LYS A 100 -3.75 -13.11 -5.46
N TRP A 101 -5.02 -12.85 -5.14
CA TRP A 101 -5.39 -11.92 -4.07
C TRP A 101 -5.10 -12.48 -2.67
N GLU A 102 -5.36 -13.76 -2.44
CA GLU A 102 -4.98 -14.43 -1.18
C GLU A 102 -3.46 -14.36 -0.93
N TYR A 103 -2.66 -14.62 -1.97
CA TYR A 103 -1.21 -14.50 -1.89
C TYR A 103 -0.78 -13.05 -1.63
N TYR A 104 -1.37 -12.07 -2.32
CA TYR A 104 -1.09 -10.65 -2.08
C TYR A 104 -1.32 -10.27 -0.62
N PHE A 105 -2.48 -10.58 -0.04
CA PHE A 105 -2.77 -10.22 1.35
C PHE A 105 -1.78 -10.86 2.32
N THR A 106 -1.50 -12.15 2.15
CA THR A 106 -0.61 -12.91 3.04
C THR A 106 0.85 -12.47 2.91
N TYR A 107 1.32 -12.23 1.69
CA TYR A 107 2.68 -11.75 1.41
C TYR A 107 2.90 -10.36 2.01
N CYS A 108 1.96 -9.43 1.81
CA CYS A 108 2.05 -8.10 2.38
C CYS A 108 1.92 -8.14 3.91
N GLU A 109 1.03 -8.96 4.49
CA GLU A 109 0.91 -9.11 5.94
C GLU A 109 2.26 -9.53 6.53
N ALA A 110 2.90 -10.54 5.94
CA ALA A 110 4.22 -11.00 6.36
C ALA A 110 5.28 -9.89 6.23
N GLY A 111 5.23 -9.10 5.15
CA GLY A 111 6.15 -7.97 4.95
C GLY A 111 6.02 -6.89 6.04
N PHE A 112 4.81 -6.53 6.43
CA PHE A 112 4.59 -5.60 7.55
C PHE A 112 5.01 -6.19 8.89
N ARG A 113 4.71 -7.46 9.16
CA ARG A 113 5.11 -8.15 10.40
C ARG A 113 6.63 -8.30 10.52
N ALA A 114 7.32 -8.54 9.41
CA ALA A 114 8.78 -8.64 9.34
C ALA A 114 9.49 -7.28 9.26
N LYS A 115 8.73 -6.17 9.24
CA LYS A 115 9.26 -4.80 9.07
C LYS A 115 10.09 -4.63 7.79
N THR A 116 9.80 -5.40 6.75
CA THR A 116 10.37 -5.20 5.40
C THR A 116 9.53 -4.23 4.58
N LEU A 117 8.26 -4.05 4.96
CA LEU A 117 7.37 -2.98 4.52
C LEU A 117 7.11 -2.00 5.65
N GLY A 118 6.82 -0.75 5.29
CA GLY A 118 6.46 0.32 6.21
C GLY A 118 5.32 1.14 5.63
N ASP A 119 4.55 1.77 6.52
CA ASP A 119 3.48 2.69 6.17
C ASP A 119 3.53 3.84 7.17
N VAL A 120 3.52 5.07 6.67
CA VAL A 120 3.70 6.28 7.47
C VAL A 120 2.74 7.37 7.04
N ILE A 121 2.28 8.15 8.02
CA ILE A 121 1.60 9.41 7.81
C ILE A 121 2.63 10.52 8.01
N ILE A 122 2.81 11.38 7.00
CA ILE A 122 3.69 12.55 7.09
C ILE A 122 2.81 13.80 7.08
N THR A 123 2.84 14.55 8.19
CA THR A 123 2.19 15.85 8.30
C THR A 123 3.19 16.94 7.95
N VAL A 124 2.78 17.85 7.06
CA VAL A 124 3.61 18.98 6.63
C VAL A 124 2.85 20.29 6.72
N GLY A 125 3.49 21.29 7.30
CA GLY A 125 3.00 22.65 7.42
C GLY A 125 3.78 23.60 6.52
N ARG A 126 3.15 24.70 6.12
CA ARG A 126 3.90 25.84 5.55
C ARG A 126 4.48 26.65 6.69
N GLU A 127 5.60 27.32 6.45
CA GLU A 127 6.07 28.38 7.35
C GLU A 127 4.91 29.35 7.69
N GLY A 128 4.67 29.56 8.99
CA GLY A 128 3.58 30.39 9.49
C GLY A 128 2.20 29.71 9.61
N ALA A 129 2.09 28.40 9.36
CA ALA A 129 0.85 27.64 9.61
C ALA A 129 0.61 27.41 11.11
N VAL A 130 0.23 28.47 11.82
CA VAL A 130 0.05 28.49 13.29
C VAL A 130 -1.20 27.76 13.79
N GLU A 131 -2.14 27.42 12.89
CA GLU A 131 -3.34 26.62 13.21
C GLU A 131 -2.97 25.29 13.88
N MET A 132 -1.79 24.74 13.56
CA MET A 132 -1.26 23.50 14.15
C MET A 132 -0.77 23.66 15.61
N MET A 133 -0.68 24.89 16.13
CA MET A 133 -0.27 25.20 17.51
C MET A 133 -1.47 25.53 18.43
N GLU A 134 -2.67 25.70 17.88
CA GLU A 134 -3.86 26.13 18.65
C GLU A 134 -4.35 25.06 19.65
N ASP A 135 -4.08 23.79 19.36
CA ASP A 135 -4.47 22.65 20.21
C ASP A 135 -3.44 22.30 21.30
N VAL A 136 -2.34 23.05 21.42
CA VAL A 136 -1.30 22.81 22.44
C VAL A 136 -1.61 23.66 23.68
N PRO A 137 -1.98 23.05 24.83
CA PRO A 137 -2.23 23.80 26.06
C PRO A 137 -0.94 24.48 26.55
N LEU A 138 -1.08 25.65 27.18
CA LEU A 138 0.01 26.37 27.87
C LEU A 138 0.61 25.56 29.03
#